data_AF-A0A1Q3Z141-F1
#
_entry.id   AF-A0A1Q3Z141-F1
#
_cell.length_a   1.000
_cell.length_b   1.000
_cell.length_c   1.000
_cell.angle_alpha   90.00
_cell.angle_beta   90.00
_cell.angle_gamma   90.00
#
_symmetry.space_group_name_H-M   'P 1'
#
loop_
_entity.id
_entity.type
_entity.pdbx_description
1 polymer ?
#
loop_
_entity_poly.entity_id
_entity_poly.type
_entity_poly.pdbx_seq_one_letter_code
_entity_poly.pdbx_strand_id
1 'polypeptide(L)' 'MMQSGLTPDQLRKLVGTDGFARGLIDYVVANEPLLLAIAADARLSPEAIMRVWGKLHAAEH' A
#
# COMPACT_ATOMS: atom_id res chain seq x y z
N MET A 1 1.85 17.01 -12.81
CA MET A 1 1.50 15.94 -11.85
C MET A 1 2.76 15.54 -11.12
N MET A 2 2.89 15.95 -9.86
CA MET A 2 3.91 15.46 -8.92
C MET A 2 3.09 14.90 -7.75
N GLN A 3 2.85 13.60 -7.72
CA GLN A 3 1.82 13.02 -6.85
C GLN A 3 2.28 12.80 -5.40
N SER A 4 3.54 13.08 -5.11
CA SER A 4 4.06 13.26 -3.75
C SER A 4 5.29 14.15 -3.91
N GLY A 5 5.46 15.21 -3.12
CA GLY A 5 6.66 16.07 -3.17
C GLY A 5 7.95 15.37 -2.72
N LEU A 6 8.00 14.04 -2.82
CA LEU A 6 9.07 13.17 -2.40
C LEU A 6 9.99 12.90 -3.58
N THR A 7 11.28 13.17 -3.39
CA THR A 7 12.31 12.73 -4.34
C THR A 7 12.51 11.21 -4.25
N PRO A 8 13.03 10.56 -5.30
CA PRO A 8 13.33 9.12 -5.25
C PRO A 8 14.28 8.73 -4.11
N ASP A 9 15.19 9.63 -3.69
CA ASP A 9 16.07 9.42 -2.54
C ASP A 9 15.29 9.43 -1.21
N GLN A 10 14.39 10.39 -1.04
CA GLN A 10 13.50 10.45 0.13
C GLN A 10 12.60 9.21 0.19
N LEU A 11 12.08 8.74 -0.95
CA LEU A 11 11.26 7.53 -0.99
C LEU A 11 12.03 6.29 -0.51
N ARG A 12 13.30 6.12 -0.93
CA ARG A 12 14.13 5.01 -0.47
C ARG A 12 14.44 5.06 1.01
N LYS A 13 14.58 6.25 1.59
CA LYS A 13 14.78 6.45 3.04
C LYS A 13 13.56 6.07 3.88
N LEU A 14 12.37 6.05 3.28
CA LEU A 14 11.13 5.67 3.94
C LEU A 14 10.89 4.14 3.94
N VAL A 15 11.67 3.38 3.16
CA VAL A 15 11.60 1.92 3.13
C VAL A 15 11.86 1.36 4.53
N GLY A 16 10.98 0.46 4.98
CA GLY A 16 11.06 -0.15 6.31
C GLY A 16 10.34 0.64 7.41
N THR A 17 9.80 1.83 7.13
CA THR A 17 8.95 2.55 8.08
C THR A 17 7.50 2.07 8.01
N ASP A 18 6.81 1.99 9.15
CA ASP A 18 5.38 1.64 9.22
C ASP A 18 4.49 2.58 8.41
N GLY A 19 4.79 3.89 8.44
CA GLY A 19 4.03 4.90 7.69
C GLY A 19 4.14 4.71 6.18
N PHE A 20 5.32 4.32 5.69
CA PHE A 20 5.51 4.01 4.28
C PHE A 20 4.77 2.73 3.87
N ALA A 21 4.82 1.69 4.72
CA ALA A 21 4.10 0.45 4.47
C ALA A 21 2.58 0.69 4.40
N ARG A 22 2.01 1.50 5.30
CA ARG A 22 0.58 1.89 5.26
C ARG A 22 0.24 2.64 3.98
N GLY A 23 0.99 3.68 3.65
CA GLY A 23 0.75 4.46 2.42
C GLY A 23 0.89 3.63 1.15
N LEU A 24 1.77 2.63 1.14
CA LEU A 24 1.90 1.71 0.01
C LEU A 24 0.66 0.81 -0.11
N ILE A 25 0.15 0.27 0.99
CA ILE A 25 -1.09 -0.50 0.98
C ILE A 25 -2.25 0.39 0.49
N ASP A 26 -2.40 1.60 1.01
CA ASP A 26 -3.43 2.56 0.58
C ASP A 26 -3.38 2.83 -0.93
N TYR A 27 -2.18 3.01 -1.47
CA TYR A 27 -1.98 3.20 -2.91
C TYR A 27 -2.40 1.97 -3.73
N VAL A 28 -2.10 0.77 -3.24
CA VAL A 28 -2.46 -0.49 -3.90
C VAL A 28 -3.97 -0.70 -3.91
N VAL A 29 -4.66 -0.52 -2.78
CA VAL A 29 -6.12 -0.70 -2.73
C VAL A 29 -6.90 0.40 -3.44
N ALA A 30 -6.35 1.61 -3.58
CA ALA A 30 -6.98 2.69 -4.35
C ALA A 30 -7.04 2.42 -5.86
N ASN A 31 -6.33 1.39 -6.37
CA ASN A 31 -6.27 1.03 -7.78
C ASN A 31 -6.56 -0.46 -7.97
N GLU A 32 -7.78 -0.79 -8.40
CA GLU A 32 -8.23 -2.18 -8.56
C GLU A 32 -7.34 -3.02 -9.52
N PRO A 33 -6.96 -2.55 -10.72
CA PRO A 33 -6.01 -3.26 -11.57
C PRO A 33 -4.68 -3.58 -10.88
N LEU A 34 -4.14 -2.64 -10.10
CA LEU A 34 -2.89 -2.82 -9.36
C LEU A 34 -3.06 -3.83 -8.21
N LEU A 35 -4.17 -3.74 -7.48
CA LEU A 35 -4.53 -4.70 -6.45
C LEU A 35 -4.59 -6.12 -7.00
N LEU A 36 -5.26 -6.33 -8.14
CA LEU A 36 -5.38 -7.64 -8.78
C LEU A 36 -4.02 -8.17 -9.25
N ALA A 37 -3.18 -7.31 -9.83
CA ALA A 37 -1.84 -7.68 -10.25
C ALA A 37 -0.95 -8.13 -9.08
N ILE A 38 -0.98 -7.39 -7.97
CA ILE A 38 -0.23 -7.73 -6.76
C ILE A 38 -0.78 -8.99 -6.09
N ALA A 39 -2.11 -9.15 -6.03
CA ALA A 39 -2.73 -10.36 -5.52
C ALA A 39 -2.31 -11.60 -6.32
N ALA A 40 -2.31 -11.49 -7.65
CA ALA A 40 -1.87 -12.58 -8.53
C ALA A 40 -0.39 -12.92 -8.34
N ASP A 41 0.50 -11.91 -8.28
CA ASP A 41 1.94 -12.10 -8.08
C ASP A 41 2.26 -12.73 -6.72
N ALA A 42 1.63 -12.23 -5.65
CA ALA A 42 1.81 -12.71 -4.28
C ALA A 42 1.08 -14.04 -4.00
N ARG A 43 0.30 -14.58 -4.95
CA ARG A 43 -0.62 -15.72 -4.76
C ARG A 43 -1.55 -15.53 -3.55
N LEU A 44 -2.02 -14.30 -3.38
CA LEU A 44 -3.01 -13.93 -2.37
C LEU A 44 -4.35 -13.67 -3.04
N SER A 45 -5.43 -13.81 -2.30
CA SER A 45 -6.72 -13.30 -2.76
C SER A 45 -6.79 -11.79 -2.53
N PRO A 46 -7.42 -11.00 -3.41
CA PRO A 46 -7.63 -9.56 -3.21
C PRO A 46 -8.30 -9.25 -1.86
N GLU A 47 -9.22 -10.11 -1.42
CA GLU A 47 -9.91 -10.01 -0.13
C GLU A 47 -8.96 -10.14 1.06
N ALA A 48 -7.88 -10.93 0.93
CA ALA A 48 -6.87 -11.03 1.97
C ALA A 48 -6.12 -9.69 2.16
N ILE A 49 -5.80 -9.00 1.05
CA ILE A 49 -5.18 -7.67 1.07
C ILE A 49 -6.15 -6.64 1.67
N MET A 50 -7.41 -6.63 1.21
CA MET A 50 -8.46 -5.76 1.74
C MET A 50 -8.70 -5.96 3.25
N ARG A 51 -8.63 -7.20 3.74
CA ARG A 51 -8.75 -7.50 5.17
C ARG A 51 -7.60 -6.90 5.98
N VAL A 52 -6.37 -6.94 5.45
CA VAL A 52 -5.22 -6.32 6.10
C VAL A 52 -5.37 -4.81 6.11
N TRP A 53 -5.76 -4.21 4.99
CA TRP A 53 -6.05 -2.78 4.90
C TRP A 53 -7.09 -2.34 5.94
N GLY A 54 -8.22 -3.06 6.03
CA GLY A 54 -9.25 -2.80 7.02
C GLY A 54 -8.75 -2.91 8.46
N LYS A 55 -7.87 -3.87 8.77
CA LYS A 55 -7.24 -3.98 10.11
C LYS A 55 -6.29 -2.83 10.43
N LEU A 56 -5.54 -2.34 9.43
CA LEU A 56 -4.61 -1.24 9.62
C LEU A 56 -5.34 0.07 9.95
N HIS A 57 -6.46 0.33 9.27
CA HIS A 57 -7.31 1.51 9.47
C HIS A 57 -8.23 1.40 10.69
N ALA A 58 -8.69 0.20 11.04
CA ALA A 58 -9.49 -0.01 12.25
C ALA A 58 -8.70 0.22 13.55
N ALA A 59 -7.37 0.13 13.52
CA ALA A 59 -6.50 0.40 14.66
C ALA A 59 -6.18 1.91 14.87
N GLU A 60 -6.70 2.78 14.00
CA GLU A 60 -6.48 4.24 14.04
C GLU A 60 -7.65 5.00 14.71
N HIS A 61 -8.67 4.28 15.19
CA HIS A 61 -9.84 4.75 15.93
C HIS A 61 -9.84 4.26 17.37
#